data_AF-A0A6P6FZI6-F1
#
_entry.id   AF-A0A6P6FZI6-F1
#
_cell.length_a   1.000
_cell.length_b   1.000
_cell.length_c   1.000
_cell.angle_alpha   90.00
_cell.angle_beta   90.00
_cell.angle_gamma   90.00
#
_symmetry.space_group_name_H-M   'P 1'
#
loop_
_entity.id
_entity.type
_entity.pdbx_description
1 polymer ?
#
loop_
_entity_poly.entity_id
_entity_poly.type
_entity_poly.pdbx_seq_one_letter_code
_entity_poly.pdbx_strand_id
1 'polypeptide(L)'
;MDSDPSRPGQALRLLTENFGKLEPHNQNKMEGLLQDKKLHLVLDLDRTLLSTTLLESMTSEEEYLKRRAKPDVSKGKGSLFILKKIYKDDMVTKLRPFVRKFLKVASKMYVLHIYTMGNRSYALAIVNILDPRREYIKGIIISRDDVITKKNEKTLDVIPGPESAILILDDNEKVWRKHNRNLIIMEQYNYFRSSFRKSKSKFKSYSEMKSDESATEGNLATVLKVLKKIHYMFFDESNRDKLIDRDVRQVYKSVQNEVLKGCKILFLMNFLIDNPKNHPRLWNMANRLGATCSTEYDPSVTHVVSRDFGTRGSRWAVKEKKILVHPRWLEAAYIMWKKQPEEDFPVTQTMKAYHPHFIKQMFTLLVFEEVKKLFSQNHDGFDEKMKRSYGTLLIFLSTYWFDFKLEKLGK
;
A
#
# COMPACT_ATOMS: atom_id res chain seq x y z
N MET A 1 -42.14 -34.45 -4.16
CA MET A 1 -41.52 -33.55 -3.16
C MET A 1 -40.21 -33.10 -3.76
N ASP A 2 -40.30 -31.99 -4.50
CA ASP A 2 -39.29 -31.55 -5.46
C ASP A 2 -38.07 -30.91 -4.80
N SER A 3 -36.91 -31.38 -5.22
CA SER A 3 -35.59 -30.80 -4.95
C SER A 3 -35.35 -29.63 -5.91
N ASP A 4 -35.58 -28.40 -5.43
CA ASP A 4 -35.24 -27.18 -6.14
C ASP A 4 -33.75 -26.82 -5.94
N PRO A 5 -32.90 -26.86 -6.99
CA PRO A 5 -31.47 -26.55 -6.92
C PRO A 5 -31.16 -25.05 -6.76
N SER A 6 -32.17 -24.17 -6.66
CA SER A 6 -32.01 -22.73 -6.50
C SER A 6 -31.63 -22.27 -5.08
N ARG A 7 -31.61 -23.18 -4.08
CA ARG A 7 -31.25 -22.82 -2.70
C ARG A 7 -29.73 -22.65 -2.53
N PRO A 8 -29.23 -21.45 -2.15
CA PRO A 8 -27.79 -21.15 -2.02
C PRO A 8 -27.03 -22.10 -1.06
N GLY A 9 -27.73 -22.70 -0.09
CA GLY A 9 -27.14 -23.66 0.85
C GLY A 9 -26.92 -25.07 0.29
N GLN A 10 -27.63 -25.50 -0.77
CA GLN A 10 -27.48 -26.84 -1.34
C GLN A 10 -26.32 -26.94 -2.32
N ALA A 11 -25.97 -25.87 -3.05
CA ALA A 11 -24.78 -25.87 -3.90
C ALA A 11 -23.48 -25.96 -3.09
N LEU A 12 -23.41 -25.28 -1.94
CA LEU A 12 -22.30 -25.42 -1.00
C LEU A 12 -22.33 -26.79 -0.31
N ARG A 13 -23.51 -27.36 -0.02
CA ARG A 13 -23.63 -28.75 0.48
C ARG A 13 -23.17 -29.78 -0.55
N LEU A 14 -23.52 -29.65 -1.83
CA LEU A 14 -23.08 -30.56 -2.89
C LEU A 14 -21.59 -30.40 -3.23
N LEU A 15 -21.02 -29.20 -3.04
CA LEU A 15 -19.58 -29.00 -3.09
C LEU A 15 -18.91 -29.61 -1.83
N THR A 16 -19.38 -29.31 -0.63
CA THR A 16 -18.80 -29.80 0.63
C THR A 16 -19.04 -31.29 0.91
N GLU A 17 -20.13 -31.89 0.44
CA GLU A 17 -20.43 -33.34 0.55
C GLU A 17 -19.57 -34.17 -0.41
N ASN A 18 -19.17 -33.61 -1.56
CA ASN A 18 -18.14 -34.21 -2.42
C ASN A 18 -16.70 -34.00 -1.91
N PHE A 19 -16.48 -33.05 -0.99
CA PHE A 19 -15.20 -32.84 -0.32
C PHE A 19 -15.17 -33.39 1.13
N GLY A 20 -16.27 -34.00 1.59
CA GLY A 20 -16.53 -34.41 2.97
C GLY A 20 -15.95 -35.76 3.38
N LYS A 21 -14.87 -36.21 2.74
CA LYS A 21 -14.01 -37.32 3.21
C LYS A 21 -12.54 -36.89 3.02
N LEU A 22 -12.05 -36.14 4.01
CA LEU A 22 -10.65 -35.74 4.14
C LEU A 22 -9.79 -36.95 4.55
N GLU A 23 -8.56 -37.01 4.04
CA GLU A 23 -7.53 -38.08 4.20
C GLU A 23 -7.84 -39.34 3.37
N PRO A 24 -7.29 -39.59 2.15
CA PRO A 24 -5.91 -39.38 1.62
C PRO A 24 -5.84 -38.69 0.23
N HIS A 25 -6.95 -38.10 -0.25
CA HIS A 25 -7.08 -37.62 -1.63
C HIS A 25 -6.35 -36.29 -1.93
N ASN A 26 -5.90 -35.56 -0.89
CA ASN A 26 -5.19 -34.28 -1.04
C ASN A 26 -3.70 -34.43 -1.38
N GLN A 27 -3.06 -35.52 -0.96
CA GLN A 27 -1.62 -35.72 -1.15
C GLN A 27 -1.29 -35.97 -2.63
N ASN A 28 -2.04 -36.84 -3.31
CA ASN A 28 -1.89 -37.10 -4.75
C ASN A 28 -2.17 -35.86 -5.60
N LYS A 29 -3.11 -34.99 -5.17
CA LYS A 29 -3.43 -33.73 -5.85
C LYS A 29 -2.30 -32.71 -5.71
N MET A 30 -1.67 -32.68 -4.54
CA MET A 30 -0.50 -31.84 -4.27
C MET A 30 0.73 -32.33 -5.05
N GLU A 31 0.95 -33.64 -5.11
CA GLU A 31 2.03 -34.22 -5.89
C GLU A 31 1.90 -33.89 -7.38
N GLY A 32 0.71 -34.00 -7.98
CA GLY A 32 0.48 -33.60 -9.36
C GLY A 32 0.73 -32.10 -9.61
N LEU A 33 0.29 -31.23 -8.68
CA LEU A 33 0.56 -29.79 -8.76
C LEU A 33 2.06 -29.47 -8.72
N LEU A 34 2.78 -30.13 -7.81
CA LEU A 34 4.23 -29.95 -7.64
C LEU A 34 5.02 -30.57 -8.81
N GLN A 35 4.55 -31.67 -9.40
CA GLN A 35 5.11 -32.24 -10.62
C GLN A 35 4.99 -31.27 -11.80
N ASP A 36 3.86 -30.59 -11.92
CA ASP A 36 3.66 -29.50 -12.89
C ASP A 36 4.48 -28.24 -12.56
N LYS A 37 5.29 -28.27 -11.49
CA LYS A 37 6.01 -27.13 -10.90
C LYS A 37 5.08 -25.93 -10.69
N LYS A 38 3.89 -26.16 -10.10
CA LYS A 38 2.92 -25.10 -9.79
C LYS A 38 2.62 -24.95 -8.30
N LEU A 39 2.18 -23.75 -7.95
CA LEU A 39 1.61 -23.40 -6.65
C LEU A 39 0.20 -22.81 -6.85
N HIS A 40 -0.51 -22.52 -5.77
CA HIS A 40 -1.79 -21.82 -5.84
C HIS A 40 -1.61 -20.31 -5.62
N LEU A 41 -2.33 -19.51 -6.39
CA LEU A 41 -2.38 -18.06 -6.23
C LEU A 41 -3.84 -17.59 -6.18
N VAL A 42 -4.25 -17.09 -5.02
CA VAL A 42 -5.57 -16.52 -4.79
C VAL A 42 -5.53 -15.01 -5.09
N LEU A 43 -6.40 -14.56 -5.98
CA LEU A 43 -6.45 -13.18 -6.45
C LEU A 43 -7.76 -12.52 -6.01
N ASP A 44 -7.65 -11.40 -5.31
CA ASP A 44 -8.77 -10.48 -5.15
C ASP A 44 -9.03 -9.69 -6.47
N LEU A 45 -10.23 -9.11 -6.61
CA LEU A 45 -10.60 -8.32 -7.77
C LEU A 45 -10.52 -6.81 -7.50
N ASP A 46 -11.39 -6.31 -6.63
CA ASP A 46 -11.68 -4.89 -6.46
C ASP A 46 -10.56 -4.15 -5.71
N ARG A 47 -9.96 -3.16 -6.37
CA ARG A 47 -8.76 -2.42 -5.94
C ARG A 47 -7.49 -3.26 -5.90
N THR A 48 -7.55 -4.53 -6.33
CA THR A 48 -6.39 -5.40 -6.54
C THR A 48 -6.03 -5.50 -8.03
N LEU A 49 -6.91 -6.10 -8.83
CA LEU A 49 -6.71 -6.30 -10.29
C LEU A 49 -7.42 -5.25 -11.15
N LEU A 50 -8.40 -4.55 -10.58
CA LEU A 50 -9.23 -3.56 -11.26
C LEU A 50 -9.85 -2.59 -10.27
N SER A 51 -10.51 -1.56 -10.78
CA SER A 51 -11.32 -0.62 -10.00
C SER A 51 -12.69 -0.54 -10.64
N THR A 52 -13.75 -0.45 -9.84
CA THR A 52 -15.13 -0.40 -10.31
C THR A 52 -15.90 0.69 -9.58
N THR A 53 -16.77 1.40 -10.29
CA THR A 53 -17.69 2.39 -9.74
C THR A 53 -19.09 2.22 -10.33
N LEU A 54 -20.13 2.62 -9.61
CA LEU A 54 -21.47 2.78 -10.21
C LEU A 54 -21.41 3.95 -11.22
N LEU A 55 -22.14 3.84 -12.33
CA LEU A 55 -22.16 4.86 -13.38
C LEU A 55 -22.74 6.20 -12.88
N GLU A 56 -23.79 6.14 -12.07
CA GLU A 56 -24.40 7.30 -11.39
C GLU A 56 -23.45 7.96 -10.37
N SER A 57 -22.43 7.24 -9.94
CA SER A 57 -21.53 7.63 -8.87
C SER A 57 -20.30 8.40 -9.35
N MET A 58 -20.15 8.55 -10.66
CA MET A 58 -19.05 9.27 -11.31
C MET A 58 -19.24 10.79 -11.18
N THR A 59 -18.15 11.52 -10.98
CA THR A 59 -18.18 12.99 -10.89
C THR A 59 -18.18 13.65 -12.28
N SER A 60 -18.41 14.96 -12.33
CA SER A 60 -18.28 15.78 -13.54
C SER A 60 -16.89 15.66 -14.17
N GLU A 61 -15.83 15.59 -13.35
CA GLU A 61 -14.45 15.43 -13.81
C GLU A 61 -14.19 14.07 -14.46
N GLU A 62 -15.03 13.07 -14.18
CA GLU A 62 -14.91 11.71 -14.68
C GLU A 62 -15.82 11.43 -15.90
N GLU A 63 -16.68 12.38 -16.29
CA GLU A 63 -17.66 12.17 -17.35
C GLU A 63 -17.03 11.79 -18.71
N TYR A 64 -15.81 12.23 -18.97
CA TYR A 64 -15.04 11.86 -20.17
C TYR A 64 -14.84 10.33 -20.31
N LEU A 65 -14.87 9.59 -19.20
CA LEU A 65 -14.72 8.14 -19.17
C LEU A 65 -15.97 7.43 -19.68
N LYS A 66 -17.17 8.00 -19.50
CA LYS A 66 -18.43 7.42 -20.01
C LYS A 66 -18.39 7.24 -21.53
N ARG A 67 -17.85 8.25 -22.23
CA ARG A 67 -17.67 8.21 -23.70
C ARG A 67 -16.60 7.22 -24.17
N ARG A 68 -15.63 6.90 -23.31
CA ARG A 68 -14.51 5.99 -23.64
C ARG A 68 -14.78 4.54 -23.27
N ALA A 69 -15.66 4.31 -22.29
CA ALA A 69 -15.98 2.97 -21.81
C ALA A 69 -16.72 2.20 -22.89
N LYS A 70 -16.22 1.01 -23.23
CA LYS A 70 -16.86 0.18 -24.24
C LYS A 70 -18.00 -0.62 -23.60
N PRO A 71 -19.19 -0.66 -24.22
CA PRO A 71 -20.31 -1.46 -23.72
C PRO A 71 -20.10 -2.96 -23.93
N ASP A 72 -19.17 -3.34 -24.81
CA ASP A 72 -19.06 -4.70 -25.29
C ASP A 72 -17.79 -5.42 -24.80
N VAL A 73 -18.03 -6.43 -23.97
CA VAL A 73 -17.06 -7.38 -23.41
C VAL A 73 -16.56 -8.35 -24.48
N SER A 74 -17.30 -8.55 -25.58
CA SER A 74 -17.11 -9.62 -26.57
C SER A 74 -15.74 -9.61 -27.26
N LYS A 75 -15.06 -8.45 -27.33
CA LYS A 75 -13.76 -8.34 -28.00
C LYS A 75 -12.56 -8.32 -27.06
N GLY A 76 -12.74 -8.26 -25.73
CA GLY A 76 -11.64 -8.23 -24.75
C GLY A 76 -10.59 -7.11 -24.92
N LYS A 77 -10.80 -6.18 -25.86
CA LYS A 77 -9.84 -5.14 -26.28
C LYS A 77 -10.13 -3.81 -25.57
N GLY A 78 -9.27 -3.47 -24.61
CA GLY A 78 -9.33 -2.21 -23.86
C GLY A 78 -9.11 -2.44 -22.36
N SER A 79 -9.20 -1.35 -21.60
CA SER A 79 -9.09 -1.38 -20.14
C SER A 79 -10.31 -0.77 -19.42
N LEU A 80 -11.27 -0.17 -20.13
CA LEU A 80 -12.43 0.51 -19.54
C LEU A 80 -13.73 -0.02 -20.14
N PHE A 81 -14.63 -0.52 -19.28
CA PHE A 81 -15.80 -1.29 -19.67
C PHE A 81 -17.05 -0.82 -18.92
N ILE A 82 -18.21 -0.91 -19.56
CA ILE A 82 -19.51 -0.75 -18.91
C ILE A 82 -20.10 -2.14 -18.66
N LEU A 83 -20.36 -2.46 -17.40
CA LEU A 83 -21.06 -3.65 -16.97
C LEU A 83 -22.54 -3.30 -16.78
N LYS A 84 -23.37 -3.68 -17.75
CA LYS A 84 -24.80 -3.40 -17.71
C LYS A 84 -25.53 -4.37 -16.80
N LYS A 85 -26.39 -3.85 -15.92
CA LYS A 85 -27.34 -4.64 -15.11
C LYS A 85 -26.74 -5.86 -14.37
N ILE A 86 -25.47 -5.78 -13.94
CA ILE A 86 -24.88 -6.80 -13.05
C ILE A 86 -25.55 -6.72 -11.66
N TYR A 87 -26.05 -5.54 -11.31
CA TYR A 87 -27.00 -5.27 -10.23
C TYR A 87 -28.25 -4.58 -10.81
N LYS A 88 -28.91 -3.73 -10.02
CA LYS A 88 -29.96 -2.82 -10.50
C LYS A 88 -29.40 -1.70 -11.38
N ASP A 89 -28.11 -1.36 -11.21
CA ASP A 89 -27.46 -0.22 -11.85
C ASP A 89 -26.28 -0.64 -12.74
N ASP A 90 -25.95 0.22 -13.70
CA ASP A 90 -24.78 0.05 -14.56
C ASP A 90 -23.49 0.42 -13.81
N MET A 91 -22.43 -0.34 -14.04
CA MET A 91 -21.11 -0.10 -13.44
C MET A 91 -20.08 0.22 -14.50
N VAL A 92 -19.11 1.08 -14.18
CA VAL A 92 -17.93 1.32 -14.99
C VAL A 92 -16.74 0.67 -14.32
N THR A 93 -16.04 -0.19 -15.07
CA THR A 93 -14.89 -0.96 -14.59
C THR A 93 -13.64 -0.57 -15.36
N LYS A 94 -12.58 -0.26 -14.63
CA LYS A 94 -11.23 -0.01 -15.15
C LYS A 94 -10.31 -1.15 -14.72
N LEU A 95 -9.74 -1.85 -15.69
CA LEU A 95 -8.69 -2.85 -15.46
C LEU A 95 -7.39 -2.16 -15.05
N ARG A 96 -6.73 -2.68 -14.01
CA ARG A 96 -5.42 -2.20 -13.59
C ARG A 96 -4.40 -2.42 -14.71
N PRO A 97 -3.49 -1.45 -14.97
CA PRO A 97 -2.44 -1.63 -15.95
C PRO A 97 -1.70 -2.96 -15.76
N PHE A 98 -1.30 -3.58 -16.88
CA PHE A 98 -0.58 -4.85 -16.91
C PHE A 98 -1.37 -6.13 -16.52
N VAL A 99 -2.62 -6.05 -16.06
CA VAL A 99 -3.38 -7.21 -15.52
C VAL A 99 -3.46 -8.42 -16.46
N ARG A 100 -3.70 -8.24 -17.76
CA ARG A 100 -3.81 -9.37 -18.70
C ARG A 100 -2.47 -10.10 -18.89
N LYS A 101 -1.38 -9.33 -18.97
CA LYS A 101 -0.01 -9.88 -19.06
C LYS A 101 0.39 -10.55 -17.75
N PHE A 102 0.00 -9.97 -16.62
CA PHE A 102 0.14 -10.59 -15.30
C PHE A 102 -0.53 -11.97 -15.27
N LEU A 103 -1.83 -12.07 -15.58
CA LEU A 103 -2.56 -13.36 -15.57
C LEU A 103 -1.94 -14.40 -16.51
N LYS A 104 -1.59 -13.99 -17.74
CA LYS A 104 -0.95 -14.87 -18.73
C LYS A 104 0.39 -15.43 -18.25
N VAL A 105 1.21 -14.63 -17.58
CA VAL A 105 2.53 -15.08 -17.10
C VAL A 105 2.41 -15.85 -15.79
N ALA A 106 1.60 -15.36 -14.84
CA ALA A 106 1.40 -16.00 -13.54
C ALA A 106 0.77 -17.40 -13.69
N SER A 107 -0.18 -17.60 -14.60
CA SER A 107 -0.83 -18.92 -14.85
C SER A 107 0.12 -20.04 -15.29
N LYS A 108 1.33 -19.70 -15.75
CA LYS A 108 2.38 -20.69 -16.06
C LYS A 108 3.02 -21.30 -14.81
N MET A 109 3.04 -20.55 -13.71
CA MET A 109 3.69 -20.91 -12.44
C MET A 109 2.68 -21.21 -11.33
N TYR A 110 1.45 -20.71 -11.48
CA TYR A 110 0.42 -20.80 -10.46
C TYR A 110 -0.92 -21.24 -11.06
N VAL A 111 -1.68 -22.01 -10.30
CA VAL A 111 -3.12 -22.17 -10.52
C VAL A 111 -3.80 -20.94 -9.94
N LEU A 112 -4.46 -20.17 -10.80
CA LEU A 112 -5.07 -18.88 -10.43
C LEU A 112 -6.51 -19.08 -9.95
N HIS A 113 -6.78 -18.66 -8.73
CA HIS A 113 -8.12 -18.63 -8.11
C HIS A 113 -8.60 -17.19 -7.97
N ILE A 114 -9.90 -16.97 -8.06
CA ILE A 114 -10.51 -15.66 -7.76
C ILE A 114 -11.22 -15.77 -6.42
N TYR A 115 -11.00 -14.79 -5.54
CA TYR A 115 -11.76 -14.66 -4.30
C TYR A 115 -12.11 -13.19 -4.08
N THR A 116 -13.36 -12.81 -4.38
CA THR A 116 -13.88 -11.45 -4.22
C THR A 116 -14.98 -11.37 -3.15
N MET A 117 -15.14 -10.18 -2.56
CA MET A 117 -16.31 -9.84 -1.72
C MET A 117 -17.48 -9.26 -2.55
N GLY A 118 -17.37 -9.23 -3.88
CA GLY A 118 -18.49 -8.99 -4.79
C GLY A 118 -19.43 -10.19 -4.89
N ASN A 119 -20.62 -9.99 -5.44
CA ASN A 119 -21.57 -11.07 -5.70
C ASN A 119 -21.11 -11.98 -6.87
N ARG A 120 -21.77 -13.12 -7.05
CA ARG A 120 -21.37 -14.14 -8.03
C ARG A 120 -21.49 -13.64 -9.48
N SER A 121 -22.57 -12.95 -9.81
CA SER A 121 -22.80 -12.38 -11.15
C SER A 121 -21.69 -11.39 -11.55
N TYR A 122 -21.27 -10.53 -10.62
CA TYR A 122 -20.16 -9.62 -10.80
C TYR A 122 -18.84 -10.36 -11.02
N ALA A 123 -18.51 -11.33 -10.17
CA ALA A 123 -17.28 -12.10 -10.28
C ALA A 123 -17.16 -12.78 -11.66
N LEU A 124 -18.25 -13.40 -12.14
CA LEU A 124 -18.27 -14.06 -13.45
C LEU A 124 -18.13 -13.06 -14.61
N ALA A 125 -18.79 -11.91 -14.53
CA ALA A 125 -18.67 -10.86 -15.55
C ALA A 125 -17.24 -10.31 -15.64
N ILE A 126 -16.61 -10.06 -14.50
CA ILE A 126 -15.21 -9.63 -14.44
C ILE A 126 -14.27 -10.69 -15.00
N VAL A 127 -14.44 -11.95 -14.63
CA VAL A 127 -13.58 -13.01 -15.17
C VAL A 127 -13.75 -13.13 -16.67
N ASN A 128 -14.96 -12.99 -17.20
CA ASN A 128 -15.19 -12.98 -18.65
C ASN A 128 -14.49 -11.78 -19.33
N ILE A 129 -14.41 -10.62 -18.67
CA ILE A 129 -13.60 -9.50 -19.16
C ILE A 129 -12.11 -9.84 -19.13
N LEU A 130 -11.60 -10.38 -18.03
CA LEU A 130 -10.17 -10.62 -17.82
C LEU A 130 -9.61 -11.75 -18.68
N ASP A 131 -10.38 -12.84 -18.80
CA ASP A 131 -9.99 -14.10 -19.42
C ASP A 131 -11.21 -14.76 -20.12
N PRO A 132 -11.67 -14.19 -21.24
CA PRO A 132 -12.90 -14.62 -21.92
C PRO A 132 -12.87 -16.08 -22.40
N ARG A 133 -11.68 -16.62 -22.65
CA ARG A 133 -11.48 -18.00 -23.10
C ARG A 133 -11.14 -18.97 -21.96
N ARG A 134 -11.09 -18.49 -20.71
CA ARG A 134 -10.69 -19.27 -19.53
C ARG A 134 -9.33 -19.97 -19.70
N GLU A 135 -8.38 -19.29 -20.35
CA GLU A 135 -7.04 -19.83 -20.60
C GLU A 135 -6.15 -19.78 -19.36
N TYR A 136 -6.34 -18.78 -18.49
CA TYR A 136 -5.43 -18.43 -17.39
C TYR A 136 -6.04 -18.73 -16.01
N ILE A 137 -7.32 -18.38 -15.80
CA ILE A 137 -8.03 -18.56 -14.53
C ILE A 137 -8.71 -19.93 -14.54
N LYS A 138 -7.93 -20.96 -14.18
CA LYS A 138 -8.36 -22.37 -14.13
C LYS A 138 -8.80 -22.82 -12.73
N GLY A 139 -8.54 -22.02 -11.71
CA GLY A 139 -8.94 -22.31 -10.33
C GLY A 139 -10.39 -21.94 -10.04
N ILE A 140 -10.73 -22.04 -8.76
CA ILE A 140 -12.07 -21.77 -8.23
C ILE A 140 -12.35 -20.25 -8.25
N ILE A 141 -13.59 -19.89 -8.58
CA ILE A 141 -14.10 -18.52 -8.42
C ILE A 141 -15.02 -18.51 -7.20
N ILE A 142 -14.59 -17.77 -6.18
CA ILE A 142 -15.28 -17.59 -4.91
C ILE A 142 -15.76 -16.15 -4.84
N SER A 143 -17.05 -15.99 -4.62
CA SER A 143 -17.73 -14.71 -4.42
C SER A 143 -18.26 -14.62 -2.99
N ARG A 144 -18.77 -13.45 -2.60
CA ARG A 144 -19.44 -13.26 -1.31
C ARG A 144 -20.64 -14.18 -1.13
N ASP A 145 -21.32 -14.54 -2.21
CA ASP A 145 -22.53 -15.37 -2.15
C ASP A 145 -22.19 -16.83 -1.83
N ASP A 146 -20.95 -17.25 -2.07
CA ASP A 146 -20.47 -18.61 -1.84
C ASP A 146 -19.97 -18.82 -0.39
N VAL A 147 -19.85 -17.75 0.40
CA VAL A 147 -19.16 -17.75 1.70
C VAL A 147 -20.06 -17.22 2.81
N ILE A 148 -20.43 -18.11 3.73
CA ILE A 148 -21.24 -17.78 4.91
C ILE A 148 -20.29 -17.46 6.09
N THR A 149 -19.45 -16.42 5.97
CA THR A 149 -18.64 -15.99 7.12
C THR A 149 -19.36 -14.91 7.91
N LYS A 150 -19.53 -15.12 9.23
CA LYS A 150 -20.20 -14.18 10.15
C LYS A 150 -19.53 -12.78 10.23
N LYS A 151 -18.34 -12.60 9.62
CA LYS A 151 -17.47 -11.43 9.79
C LYS A 151 -16.96 -10.79 8.49
N ASN A 152 -17.47 -11.16 7.30
CA ASN A 152 -16.92 -10.70 6.02
C ASN A 152 -15.40 -10.96 5.90
N GLU A 153 -14.96 -12.12 6.40
CA GLU A 153 -13.56 -12.57 6.36
C GLU A 153 -13.39 -13.61 5.25
N LYS A 154 -12.22 -13.63 4.62
CA LYS A 154 -11.81 -14.63 3.63
C LYS A 154 -10.97 -15.72 4.31
N THR A 155 -11.10 -16.97 3.83
CA THR A 155 -10.37 -18.13 4.36
C THR A 155 -9.84 -19.03 3.26
N LEU A 156 -8.73 -19.73 3.52
CA LEU A 156 -8.14 -20.69 2.58
C LEU A 156 -8.82 -22.07 2.59
N ASP A 157 -9.78 -22.32 3.49
CA ASP A 157 -10.47 -23.62 3.64
C ASP A 157 -11.17 -24.12 2.36
N VAL A 158 -11.47 -23.21 1.43
CA VAL A 158 -12.12 -23.49 0.14
C VAL A 158 -11.13 -23.65 -1.02
N ILE A 159 -9.83 -23.43 -0.78
CA ILE A 159 -8.78 -23.55 -1.78
C ILE A 159 -8.16 -24.96 -1.66
N PRO A 160 -8.00 -25.69 -2.78
CA PRO A 160 -7.39 -27.00 -2.73
C PRO A 160 -5.91 -26.92 -2.34
N GLY A 161 -5.46 -27.88 -1.54
CA GLY A 161 -4.07 -28.01 -1.13
C GLY A 161 -3.74 -27.33 0.21
N PRO A 162 -2.54 -27.57 0.75
CA PRO A 162 -2.11 -27.01 2.01
C PRO A 162 -1.72 -25.53 1.86
N GLU A 163 -1.85 -24.75 2.94
CA GLU A 163 -1.39 -23.36 2.97
C GLU A 163 0.10 -23.20 2.64
N SER A 164 0.91 -24.23 2.83
CA SER A 164 2.33 -24.27 2.45
C SER A 164 2.57 -24.14 0.94
N ALA A 165 1.53 -24.23 0.11
CA ALA A 165 1.60 -24.03 -1.34
C ALA A 165 0.66 -22.96 -1.88
N ILE A 166 0.09 -22.12 -1.01
CA ILE A 166 -0.86 -21.08 -1.40
C ILE A 166 -0.27 -19.69 -1.13
N LEU A 167 -0.34 -18.80 -2.10
CA LEU A 167 -0.12 -17.36 -1.92
C LEU A 167 -1.41 -16.57 -2.21
N ILE A 168 -1.54 -15.41 -1.59
CA ILE A 168 -2.70 -14.52 -1.72
C ILE A 168 -2.22 -13.14 -2.21
N LEU A 169 -2.91 -12.56 -3.18
CA LEU A 169 -2.79 -11.16 -3.56
C LEU A 169 -4.09 -10.42 -3.28
N ASP A 170 -4.03 -9.45 -2.38
CA ASP A 170 -5.20 -8.68 -1.93
C ASP A 170 -4.75 -7.30 -1.42
N ASP A 171 -5.55 -6.25 -1.63
CA ASP A 171 -5.28 -4.89 -1.13
C ASP A 171 -5.65 -4.70 0.36
N ASN A 172 -6.34 -5.67 0.95
CA ASN A 172 -6.95 -5.54 2.26
C ASN A 172 -6.57 -6.67 3.22
N GLU A 173 -5.51 -6.45 4.01
CA GLU A 173 -5.08 -7.37 5.07
C GLU A 173 -6.19 -7.74 6.07
N LYS A 174 -7.15 -6.85 6.30
CA LYS A 174 -8.18 -7.05 7.34
C LYS A 174 -9.16 -8.19 7.03
N VAL A 175 -9.30 -8.59 5.77
CA VAL A 175 -10.16 -9.74 5.42
C VAL A 175 -9.43 -11.07 5.54
N TRP A 176 -8.10 -11.07 5.69
CA TRP A 176 -7.24 -12.26 5.76
C TRP A 176 -6.58 -12.46 7.13
N ARG A 177 -7.30 -12.14 8.23
CA ARG A 177 -6.73 -12.11 9.59
C ARG A 177 -6.02 -13.41 10.01
N LYS A 178 -6.51 -14.56 9.55
CA LYS A 178 -5.96 -15.89 9.88
C LYS A 178 -4.81 -16.32 8.95
N HIS A 179 -4.68 -15.68 7.79
CA HIS A 179 -3.85 -16.14 6.66
C HIS A 179 -2.80 -15.10 6.25
N ASN A 180 -2.40 -14.22 7.18
CA ASN A 180 -1.48 -13.12 6.90
C ASN A 180 -0.07 -13.56 6.46
N ARG A 181 0.32 -14.81 6.74
CA ARG A 181 1.60 -15.40 6.33
C ARG A 181 1.64 -15.76 4.85
N ASN A 182 0.47 -15.87 4.22
CA ASN A 182 0.29 -16.18 2.80
C ASN A 182 0.02 -14.92 1.97
N LEU A 183 -0.26 -13.79 2.64
CA LEU A 183 -0.72 -12.55 2.01
C LEU A 183 0.44 -11.69 1.52
N ILE A 184 0.51 -11.51 0.21
CA ILE A 184 1.22 -10.42 -0.46
C ILE A 184 0.23 -9.25 -0.57
N ILE A 185 0.38 -8.30 0.34
CA ILE A 185 -0.44 -7.07 0.39
C ILE A 185 -0.12 -6.15 -0.79
N MET A 186 -1.18 -5.66 -1.43
CA MET A 186 -1.10 -4.83 -2.63
C MET A 186 -1.43 -3.37 -2.34
N GLU A 187 -0.92 -2.44 -3.16
CA GLU A 187 -1.44 -1.08 -3.15
C GLU A 187 -2.86 -1.07 -3.72
N GLN A 188 -3.75 -0.33 -3.06
CA GLN A 188 -5.12 -0.12 -3.52
C GLN A 188 -5.14 0.63 -4.86
N TYR A 189 -5.67 -0.03 -5.89
CA TYR A 189 -5.90 0.59 -7.19
C TYR A 189 -7.15 1.48 -7.17
N ASN A 190 -6.96 2.72 -6.72
CA ASN A 190 -8.02 3.72 -6.59
C ASN A 190 -8.16 4.55 -7.88
N TYR A 191 -8.64 3.93 -8.95
CA TYR A 191 -8.78 4.62 -10.23
C TYR A 191 -9.87 5.70 -10.20
N PHE A 192 -11.05 5.35 -9.72
CA PHE A 192 -12.20 6.26 -9.66
C PHE A 192 -12.25 7.06 -8.36
N ARG A 193 -12.81 8.28 -8.41
CA ARG A 193 -13.03 9.13 -7.23
C ARG A 193 -13.86 8.43 -6.17
N SER A 194 -14.84 7.62 -6.58
CA SER A 194 -15.72 6.87 -5.70
C SER A 194 -14.98 5.93 -4.74
N SER A 195 -13.77 5.48 -5.10
CA SER A 195 -12.89 4.68 -4.24
C SER A 195 -12.55 5.38 -2.91
N PHE A 196 -12.62 6.72 -2.89
CA PHE A 196 -12.34 7.53 -1.71
C PHE A 196 -13.58 7.98 -0.93
N ARG A 197 -14.80 7.56 -1.29
CA ARG A 197 -16.07 8.06 -0.68
C ARG A 197 -16.11 8.05 0.85
N LYS A 198 -15.52 7.03 1.48
CA LYS A 198 -15.51 6.89 2.96
C LYS A 198 -14.40 7.71 3.63
N SER A 199 -13.54 8.36 2.85
CA SER A 199 -12.40 9.13 3.33
C SER A 199 -12.58 10.60 2.97
N LYS A 200 -12.36 11.52 3.92
CA LYS A 200 -12.26 12.96 3.64
C LYS A 200 -10.95 13.31 2.92
N SER A 201 -10.44 12.39 2.12
CA SER A 201 -9.17 12.49 1.42
C SER A 201 -9.21 13.63 0.41
N LYS A 202 -8.24 14.54 0.54
CA LYS A 202 -7.96 15.58 -0.46
C LYS A 202 -7.16 15.03 -1.65
N PHE A 203 -6.73 13.76 -1.63
CA PHE A 203 -6.00 13.15 -2.74
C PHE A 203 -6.93 12.98 -3.95
N LYS A 204 -6.41 13.31 -5.12
CA LYS A 204 -7.05 13.05 -6.40
C LYS A 204 -6.84 11.58 -6.79
N SER A 205 -7.87 10.98 -7.36
CA SER A 205 -7.85 9.66 -8.00
C SER A 205 -7.15 9.71 -9.36
N TYR A 206 -6.80 8.54 -9.92
CA TYR A 206 -6.16 8.48 -11.24
C TYR A 206 -7.05 9.06 -12.35
N SER A 207 -8.36 8.85 -12.28
CA SER A 207 -9.33 9.41 -13.23
C SER A 207 -9.34 10.94 -13.21
N GLU A 208 -9.32 11.56 -12.02
CA GLU A 208 -9.26 13.02 -11.84
C GLU A 208 -7.92 13.61 -12.34
N MET A 209 -6.83 12.87 -12.15
CA MET A 209 -5.51 13.25 -12.65
C MET A 209 -5.30 12.95 -14.14
N LYS A 210 -6.25 12.24 -14.77
CA LYS A 210 -6.15 11.74 -16.16
C LYS A 210 -4.87 10.93 -16.39
N SER A 211 -4.44 10.19 -15.37
CA SER A 211 -3.25 9.35 -15.37
C SER A 211 -3.60 7.90 -14.99
N ASP A 212 -2.60 7.02 -14.89
CA ASP A 212 -2.76 5.63 -14.48
C ASP A 212 -1.42 5.10 -13.94
N GLU A 213 -1.41 3.88 -13.40
CA GLU A 213 -0.16 3.20 -13.03
C GLU A 213 0.71 2.86 -14.27
N SER A 214 2.03 2.81 -14.07
CA SER A 214 2.96 2.34 -15.11
C SER A 214 2.70 0.87 -15.46
N ALA A 215 2.66 0.54 -16.74
CA ALA A 215 2.51 -0.85 -17.18
C ALA A 215 3.79 -1.70 -16.99
N THR A 216 4.95 -1.07 -16.80
CA THR A 216 6.25 -1.74 -16.67
C THR A 216 6.80 -1.71 -15.24
N GLU A 217 6.44 -0.67 -14.48
CA GLU A 217 6.95 -0.41 -13.13
C GLU A 217 5.84 -0.27 -12.09
N GLY A 218 4.57 -0.34 -12.51
CA GLY A 218 3.43 -0.34 -11.60
C GLY A 218 3.36 -1.60 -10.75
N ASN A 219 2.37 -1.63 -9.87
CA ASN A 219 2.31 -2.59 -8.78
C ASN A 219 2.21 -4.05 -9.26
N LEU A 220 1.36 -4.33 -10.27
CA LEU A 220 1.23 -5.67 -10.85
C LEU A 220 2.48 -6.15 -11.60
N ALA A 221 3.22 -5.24 -12.23
CA ALA A 221 4.47 -5.59 -12.90
C ALA A 221 5.56 -5.93 -11.87
N THR A 222 5.60 -5.20 -10.77
CA THR A 222 6.53 -5.40 -9.66
C THR A 222 6.24 -6.70 -8.92
N VAL A 223 4.97 -6.95 -8.53
CA VAL A 223 4.62 -8.18 -7.81
C VAL A 223 4.82 -9.44 -8.65
N LEU A 224 4.68 -9.37 -9.98
CA LEU A 224 5.00 -10.50 -10.85
C LEU A 224 6.48 -10.89 -10.76
N LYS A 225 7.39 -9.93 -10.62
CA LYS A 225 8.83 -10.21 -10.42
C LYS A 225 9.05 -10.94 -9.08
N VAL A 226 8.35 -10.52 -8.03
CA VAL A 226 8.37 -11.17 -6.72
C VAL A 226 7.85 -12.60 -6.80
N LEU A 227 6.69 -12.83 -7.42
CA LEU A 227 6.12 -14.16 -7.60
C LEU A 227 7.06 -15.08 -8.38
N LYS A 228 7.68 -14.60 -9.47
CA LYS A 228 8.69 -15.37 -10.20
C LYS A 228 9.86 -15.78 -9.31
N LYS A 229 10.35 -14.86 -8.47
CA LYS A 229 11.45 -15.14 -7.54
C LYS A 229 11.05 -16.17 -6.49
N ILE A 230 9.86 -16.03 -5.88
CA ILE A 230 9.34 -17.00 -4.92
C ILE A 230 9.19 -18.38 -5.56
N HIS A 231 8.60 -18.45 -6.75
CA HIS A 231 8.45 -19.69 -7.50
C HIS A 231 9.80 -20.36 -7.80
N TYR A 232 10.76 -19.59 -8.33
CA TYR A 232 12.10 -20.08 -8.61
C TYR A 232 12.77 -20.66 -7.36
N MET A 233 12.75 -19.93 -6.24
CA MET A 233 13.34 -20.37 -4.97
C MET A 233 12.62 -21.58 -4.37
N PHE A 234 11.28 -21.64 -4.51
CA PHE A 234 10.51 -22.76 -4.00
C PHE A 234 10.82 -24.07 -4.73
N PHE A 235 11.02 -24.01 -6.06
CA PHE A 235 11.32 -25.18 -6.90
C PHE A 235 12.83 -25.38 -7.18
N ASP A 236 13.70 -24.67 -6.46
CA ASP A 236 15.15 -24.81 -6.62
C ASP A 236 15.60 -26.24 -6.25
N GLU A 237 16.22 -26.93 -7.19
CA GLU A 237 16.66 -28.32 -7.05
C GLU A 237 17.88 -28.45 -6.13
N SER A 238 18.60 -27.36 -5.86
CA SER A 238 19.72 -27.35 -4.91
C SER A 238 19.26 -27.46 -3.45
N ASN A 239 17.98 -27.17 -3.17
CA ASN A 239 17.42 -27.32 -1.84
C ASN A 239 17.21 -28.82 -1.52
N ARG A 240 17.75 -29.26 -0.38
CA ARG A 240 17.79 -30.67 0.05
C ARG A 240 16.43 -31.19 0.53
N ASP A 241 15.50 -30.30 0.87
CA ASP A 241 14.17 -30.68 1.33
C ASP A 241 13.32 -31.19 0.17
N LYS A 242 12.54 -32.24 0.41
CA LYS A 242 11.55 -32.74 -0.57
C LYS A 242 10.53 -31.64 -0.85
N LEU A 243 10.08 -31.51 -2.10
CA LEU A 243 9.13 -30.46 -2.51
C LEU A 243 7.85 -30.42 -1.66
N ILE A 244 7.36 -31.60 -1.23
CA ILE A 244 6.15 -31.72 -0.41
C ILE A 244 6.31 -31.12 1.00
N ASP A 245 7.54 -31.09 1.52
CA ASP A 245 7.86 -30.59 2.86
C ASP A 245 8.17 -29.08 2.84
N ARG A 246 8.29 -28.47 1.65
CA ARG A 246 8.60 -27.05 1.50
C ARG A 246 7.38 -26.18 1.80
N ASP A 247 7.64 -25.01 2.38
CA ASP A 247 6.61 -24.04 2.73
C ASP A 247 6.85 -22.70 2.03
N VAL A 248 5.96 -22.36 1.09
CA VAL A 248 6.00 -21.12 0.31
C VAL A 248 5.99 -19.89 1.21
N ARG A 249 5.41 -19.97 2.42
CA ARG A 249 5.38 -18.86 3.38
C ARG A 249 6.78 -18.57 3.92
N GLN A 250 7.66 -19.57 4.00
CA GLN A 250 9.05 -19.39 4.40
C GLN A 250 9.86 -18.73 3.28
N VAL A 251 9.66 -19.18 2.04
CA VAL A 251 10.30 -18.58 0.85
C VAL A 251 9.84 -17.14 0.62
N TYR A 252 8.53 -16.90 0.74
CA TYR A 252 7.94 -15.55 0.75
C TYR A 252 8.63 -14.65 1.77
N LYS A 253 8.80 -15.13 3.01
CA LYS A 253 9.45 -14.40 4.09
C LYS A 253 10.94 -14.14 3.80
N SER A 254 11.66 -15.09 3.21
CA SER A 254 13.07 -14.89 2.84
C SER A 254 13.22 -13.82 1.77
N VAL A 255 12.36 -13.85 0.73
CA VAL A 255 12.34 -12.81 -0.31
C VAL A 255 12.02 -11.44 0.26
N GLN A 256 11.09 -11.35 1.23
CA GLN A 256 10.73 -10.09 1.87
C GLN A 256 11.89 -9.53 2.70
N ASN A 257 12.57 -10.38 3.47
CA ASN A 257 13.68 -10.01 4.34
C ASN A 257 14.91 -9.46 3.59
N GLU A 258 15.00 -9.64 2.28
CA GLU A 258 16.12 -9.11 1.50
C GLU A 258 15.95 -7.63 1.15
N VAL A 259 14.74 -7.07 1.26
CA VAL A 259 14.42 -5.73 0.74
C VAL A 259 15.19 -4.63 1.47
N LEU A 260 15.27 -4.69 2.80
CA LEU A 260 15.97 -3.73 3.65
C LEU A 260 17.09 -4.39 4.47
N LYS A 261 17.61 -5.53 4.01
CA LYS A 261 18.74 -6.21 4.65
C LYS A 261 19.92 -5.24 4.81
N GLY A 262 20.49 -5.20 6.01
CA GLY A 262 21.59 -4.28 6.37
C GLY A 262 21.14 -2.87 6.79
N CYS A 263 19.84 -2.56 6.75
CA CYS A 263 19.34 -1.31 7.31
C CYS A 263 19.11 -1.46 8.82
N LYS A 264 19.66 -0.55 9.63
CA LYS A 264 19.28 -0.38 11.02
C LYS A 264 18.51 0.93 11.17
N ILE A 265 17.23 0.82 11.53
CA ILE A 265 16.26 1.91 11.50
C ILE A 265 15.94 2.35 12.92
N LEU A 266 16.21 3.62 13.22
CA LEU A 266 15.81 4.26 14.46
C LEU A 266 14.37 4.74 14.38
N PHE A 267 13.53 4.27 15.31
CA PHE A 267 12.17 4.76 15.54
C PHE A 267 12.13 5.63 16.79
N LEU A 268 11.70 6.88 16.63
CA LEU A 268 11.69 7.89 17.70
C LEU A 268 10.49 7.70 18.65
N MET A 269 10.69 7.98 19.93
CA MET A 269 9.67 7.83 20.99
C MET A 269 8.37 8.62 20.72
N ASN A 270 8.44 9.75 20.03
CA ASN A 270 7.25 10.53 19.63
C ASN A 270 6.39 9.82 18.56
N PHE A 271 6.94 8.87 17.80
CA PHE A 271 6.12 7.93 17.01
C PHE A 271 5.40 6.89 17.88
N LEU A 272 5.89 6.66 19.10
CA LEU A 272 5.38 5.64 20.02
C LEU A 272 4.20 6.15 20.86
N ILE A 273 4.13 7.46 21.10
CA ILE A 273 3.18 8.06 22.05
C ILE A 273 1.89 8.54 21.36
N ASP A 274 1.96 9.04 20.11
CA ASP A 274 0.80 9.69 19.47
C ASP A 274 -0.27 8.71 18.94
N ASN A 275 0.06 7.43 18.71
CA ASN A 275 -0.94 6.43 18.30
C ASN A 275 -0.47 4.96 18.48
N PRO A 276 -0.87 4.25 19.55
CA PRO A 276 -0.48 2.85 19.79
C PRO A 276 -0.92 1.87 18.68
N LYS A 277 -1.83 2.27 17.77
CA LYS A 277 -2.22 1.45 16.61
C LYS A 277 -1.22 1.46 15.46
N ASN A 278 -0.38 2.50 15.34
CA ASN A 278 0.57 2.63 14.23
C ASN A 278 1.99 2.17 14.59
N HIS A 279 2.36 2.19 15.87
CA HIS A 279 3.68 1.76 16.34
C HIS A 279 4.03 0.32 15.93
N PRO A 280 3.19 -0.70 16.20
CA PRO A 280 3.50 -2.07 15.78
C PRO A 280 3.61 -2.16 14.26
N ARG A 281 2.89 -1.32 13.51
CA ARG A 281 2.77 -1.47 12.05
C ARG A 281 4.08 -1.16 11.33
N LEU A 282 4.64 0.04 11.50
CA LEU A 282 5.87 0.43 10.80
C LEU A 282 7.06 -0.41 11.27
N TRP A 283 7.17 -0.66 12.58
CA TRP A 283 8.20 -1.54 13.14
C TRP A 283 8.10 -2.96 12.55
N ASN A 284 6.90 -3.55 12.50
CA ASN A 284 6.71 -4.87 11.90
C ASN A 284 6.97 -4.89 10.40
N MET A 285 6.64 -3.82 9.68
CA MET A 285 6.98 -3.69 8.25
C MET A 285 8.49 -3.68 8.03
N ALA A 286 9.23 -2.88 8.81
CA ALA A 286 10.70 -2.85 8.74
C ALA A 286 11.31 -4.22 9.06
N ASN A 287 10.88 -4.88 10.14
CA ASN A 287 11.37 -6.22 10.48
C ASN A 287 11.06 -7.26 9.39
N ARG A 288 9.85 -7.23 8.81
CA ARG A 288 9.46 -8.12 7.70
C ARG A 288 10.27 -7.88 6.43
N LEU A 289 10.75 -6.66 6.23
CA LEU A 289 11.64 -6.32 5.14
C LEU A 289 13.11 -6.62 5.45
N GLY A 290 13.41 -7.18 6.64
CA GLY A 290 14.75 -7.56 7.07
C GLY A 290 15.62 -6.43 7.61
N ALA A 291 15.02 -5.29 7.94
CA ALA A 291 15.72 -4.25 8.70
C ALA A 291 15.81 -4.62 10.18
N THR A 292 16.85 -4.12 10.85
CA THR A 292 16.96 -4.15 12.32
C THR A 292 16.36 -2.88 12.87
N CYS A 293 15.29 -2.99 13.65
CA CYS A 293 14.69 -1.81 14.30
C CYS A 293 15.37 -1.51 15.64
N SER A 294 15.57 -0.23 15.95
CA SER A 294 16.16 0.26 17.20
C SER A 294 15.39 1.44 17.75
N THR A 295 15.40 1.61 19.06
CA THR A 295 14.98 2.83 19.77
C THR A 295 16.16 3.62 20.32
N GLU A 296 17.38 3.10 20.17
CA GLU A 296 18.61 3.64 20.74
C GLU A 296 19.41 4.42 19.71
N TYR A 297 20.01 5.52 20.16
CA TYR A 297 20.86 6.38 19.37
C TYR A 297 22.27 5.82 19.36
N ASP A 298 22.56 4.93 18.42
CA ASP A 298 23.87 4.27 18.33
C ASP A 298 24.53 4.44 16.95
N PRO A 299 25.87 4.32 16.86
CA PRO A 299 26.60 4.55 15.61
C PRO A 299 26.22 3.64 14.45
N SER A 300 25.69 2.44 14.71
CA SER A 300 25.32 1.46 13.66
C SER A 300 23.98 1.77 12.98
N VAL A 301 23.19 2.71 13.50
CA VAL A 301 21.97 3.19 12.84
C VAL A 301 22.32 3.75 11.47
N THR A 302 21.59 3.33 10.44
CA THR A 302 21.73 3.83 9.07
C THR A 302 20.63 4.81 8.70
N HIS A 303 19.39 4.56 9.18
CA HIS A 303 18.23 5.38 8.85
C HIS A 303 17.49 5.86 10.10
N VAL A 304 16.92 7.06 10.02
CA VAL A 304 16.01 7.62 11.02
C VAL A 304 14.68 7.91 10.33
N VAL A 305 13.59 7.32 10.85
CA VAL A 305 12.24 7.56 10.32
C VAL A 305 11.60 8.70 11.11
N SER A 306 11.25 9.79 10.42
CA SER A 306 10.58 10.94 11.05
C SER A 306 9.54 11.64 10.18
N ARG A 307 8.52 12.25 10.80
CA ARG A 307 7.54 13.12 10.12
C ARG A 307 7.91 14.59 10.22
N ASP A 308 8.81 14.92 11.13
CA ASP A 308 9.13 16.29 11.49
C ASP A 308 10.64 16.46 11.60
N PHE A 309 11.17 17.46 10.90
CA PHE A 309 12.58 17.81 10.89
C PHE A 309 13.07 18.38 12.23
N GLY A 310 12.19 18.95 13.05
CA GLY A 310 12.55 19.59 14.33
C GLY A 310 12.83 18.61 15.49
N THR A 311 12.53 17.33 15.33
CA THR A 311 12.66 16.34 16.42
C THR A 311 14.13 16.14 16.83
N ARG A 312 14.34 15.67 18.08
CA ARG A 312 15.69 15.29 18.56
C ARG A 312 16.33 14.24 17.63
N GLY A 313 15.53 13.28 17.17
CA GLY A 313 15.94 12.25 16.22
C GLY A 313 16.40 12.78 14.88
N SER A 314 15.62 13.66 14.27
CA SER A 314 15.95 14.30 13.00
C SER A 314 17.23 15.14 13.11
N ARG A 315 17.37 15.94 14.17
CA ARG A 315 18.59 16.73 14.41
C ARG A 315 19.82 15.85 14.62
N TRP A 316 19.68 14.75 15.36
CA TRP A 316 20.75 13.78 15.52
C TRP A 316 21.11 13.11 14.20
N ALA A 317 20.12 12.72 13.39
CA ALA A 317 20.35 12.13 12.07
C ALA A 317 21.21 13.06 11.19
N VAL A 318 20.87 14.34 11.14
CA VAL A 318 21.65 15.34 10.37
C VAL A 318 23.06 15.49 10.92
N LYS A 319 23.20 15.64 12.24
CA LYS A 319 24.50 15.80 12.92
C LYS A 319 25.43 14.60 12.64
N GLU A 320 24.91 13.39 12.77
CA GLU A 320 25.66 12.14 12.62
C GLU A 320 25.63 11.61 11.16
N LYS A 321 25.16 12.42 10.21
CA LYS A 321 25.07 12.08 8.77
C LYS A 321 24.32 10.77 8.48
N LYS A 322 23.26 10.48 9.25
CA LYS A 322 22.33 9.37 9.04
C LYS A 322 21.28 9.75 8.00
N ILE A 323 20.71 8.76 7.34
CA ILE A 323 19.68 8.97 6.33
C ILE A 323 18.34 9.27 7.01
N LEU A 324 17.80 10.47 6.81
CA LEU A 324 16.54 10.91 7.41
C LEU A 324 15.41 10.78 6.38
N VAL A 325 14.42 9.93 6.65
CA VAL A 325 13.32 9.61 5.71
C VAL A 325 11.94 9.73 6.34
N HIS A 326 10.97 10.13 5.53
CA HIS A 326 9.56 10.11 5.92
C HIS A 326 9.04 8.66 6.01
N PRO A 327 8.12 8.31 6.94
CA PRO A 327 7.55 6.96 7.07
C PRO A 327 7.01 6.34 5.76
N ARG A 328 6.62 7.19 4.82
CA ARG A 328 6.15 6.78 3.48
C ARG A 328 7.22 6.02 2.70
N TRP A 329 8.50 6.22 2.98
CA TRP A 329 9.60 5.44 2.41
C TRP A 329 9.45 3.96 2.74
N LEU A 330 9.21 3.65 4.01
CA LEU A 330 9.03 2.29 4.48
C LEU A 330 7.72 1.68 3.97
N GLU A 331 6.65 2.48 3.92
CA GLU A 331 5.38 2.05 3.34
C GLU A 331 5.51 1.71 1.86
N ALA A 332 6.18 2.57 1.09
CA ALA A 332 6.45 2.33 -0.32
C ALA A 332 7.37 1.11 -0.52
N ALA A 333 8.42 0.96 0.29
CA ALA A 333 9.31 -0.22 0.21
C ALA A 333 8.56 -1.53 0.50
N TYR A 334 7.65 -1.51 1.47
CA TYR A 334 6.83 -2.66 1.84
C TYR A 334 5.85 -3.07 0.73
N ILE A 335 5.21 -2.10 0.09
CA ILE A 335 4.23 -2.33 -0.98
C ILE A 335 4.91 -2.70 -2.30
N MET A 336 6.05 -2.08 -2.61
CA MET A 336 6.78 -2.27 -3.87
C MET A 336 7.84 -3.36 -3.80
N TRP A 337 8.04 -4.00 -2.64
CA TRP A 337 9.00 -5.10 -2.48
C TRP A 337 10.42 -4.75 -2.95
N LYS A 338 10.79 -3.48 -2.78
CA LYS A 338 12.05 -2.91 -3.25
C LYS A 338 12.44 -1.75 -2.34
N LYS A 339 13.72 -1.65 -1.98
CA LYS A 339 14.25 -0.46 -1.30
C LYS A 339 14.03 0.75 -2.22
N GLN A 340 13.28 1.73 -1.73
CA GLN A 340 13.02 2.95 -2.48
C GLN A 340 14.19 3.93 -2.33
N PRO A 341 14.47 4.76 -3.33
CA PRO A 341 15.41 5.87 -3.19
C PRO A 341 14.99 6.75 -2.02
N GLU A 342 15.91 7.00 -1.10
CA GLU A 342 15.64 7.73 0.14
C GLU A 342 15.32 9.21 -0.12
N GLU A 343 15.90 9.77 -1.18
CA GLU A 343 15.71 11.15 -1.67
C GLU A 343 14.27 11.46 -2.11
N ASP A 344 13.49 10.45 -2.50
CA ASP A 344 12.08 10.60 -2.89
C ASP A 344 11.16 10.83 -1.67
N PHE A 345 11.68 10.64 -0.45
CA PHE A 345 10.92 10.69 0.79
C PHE A 345 11.54 11.64 1.82
N PRO A 346 11.79 12.92 1.46
CA PRO A 346 12.43 13.86 2.36
C PRO A 346 11.51 14.18 3.56
N VAL A 347 12.12 14.37 4.72
CA VAL A 347 11.42 14.94 5.88
C VAL A 347 11.50 16.45 5.77
N THR A 348 10.42 17.06 5.27
CA THR A 348 10.35 18.51 5.16
C THR A 348 10.01 19.16 6.50
N GLN A 349 10.51 20.37 6.71
CA GLN A 349 10.06 21.20 7.81
C GLN A 349 8.60 21.57 7.53
N THR A 350 7.67 20.90 8.19
CA THR A 350 6.33 21.45 8.28
C THR A 350 6.45 22.70 9.12
N MET A 351 6.30 23.87 8.50
CA MET A 351 5.93 25.08 9.23
C MET A 351 4.52 24.87 9.80
N LYS A 352 4.34 23.91 10.73
CA LYS A 352 3.25 24.00 11.68
C LYS A 352 3.47 25.34 12.33
N ALA A 353 2.54 26.27 12.10
CA ALA A 353 2.55 27.63 12.59
C ALA A 353 3.25 27.67 13.94
N TYR A 354 4.54 28.03 13.92
CA TYR A 354 5.25 28.23 15.16
C TYR A 354 4.44 29.30 15.87
N HIS A 355 4.00 28.97 17.09
CA HIS A 355 3.36 29.95 17.95
C HIS A 355 4.19 31.23 17.84
N PRO A 356 3.59 32.42 17.64
CA PRO A 356 4.33 33.67 17.36
C PRO A 356 5.52 33.90 18.31
N HIS A 357 5.43 33.35 19.52
CA HIS A 357 6.46 33.31 20.54
C HIS A 357 7.77 32.62 20.13
N PHE A 358 7.73 31.51 19.38
CA PHE A 358 8.93 30.75 18.99
C PHE A 358 9.66 31.40 17.81
N ILE A 359 8.91 31.99 16.86
CA ILE A 359 9.48 32.85 15.82
C ILE A 359 10.10 34.09 16.47
N LYS A 360 9.41 34.71 17.44
CA LYS A 360 9.96 35.83 18.22
C LYS A 360 11.27 35.43 18.89
N GLN A 361 11.34 34.30 19.61
CA GLN A 361 12.57 33.84 20.25
C GLN A 361 13.71 33.53 19.27
N MET A 362 13.42 32.86 18.15
CA MET A 362 14.42 32.56 17.12
C MET A 362 14.94 33.82 16.44
N PHE A 363 14.07 34.79 16.14
CA PHE A 363 14.45 36.06 15.53
C PHE A 363 15.19 36.95 16.53
N THR A 364 14.77 36.97 17.80
CA THR A 364 15.51 37.67 18.86
C THR A 364 16.90 37.07 19.04
N LEU A 365 17.06 35.75 19.07
CA LEU A 365 18.39 35.11 19.18
C LEU A 365 19.29 35.38 17.98
N LEU A 366 18.75 35.33 16.76
CA LEU A 366 19.51 35.64 15.53
C LEU A 366 19.94 37.11 15.47
N VAL A 367 19.04 38.03 15.81
CA VAL A 367 19.38 39.46 15.89
C VAL A 367 20.37 39.72 17.03
N PHE A 368 20.25 39.05 18.17
CA PHE A 368 21.15 39.23 19.31
C PHE A 368 22.57 38.74 19.02
N GLU A 369 22.72 37.62 18.31
CA GLU A 369 24.04 37.09 17.90
C GLU A 369 24.72 37.98 16.85
N GLU A 370 23.97 38.49 15.86
CA GLU A 370 24.52 39.38 14.84
C GLU A 370 24.87 40.76 15.44
N VAL A 371 24.06 41.24 16.38
CA VAL A 371 24.35 42.45 17.17
C VAL A 371 25.56 42.24 18.07
N LYS A 372 25.70 41.09 18.74
CA LYS A 372 26.91 40.74 19.52
C LYS A 372 28.17 40.74 18.68
N LYS A 373 28.11 40.19 17.45
CA LYS A 373 29.23 40.24 16.49
C LYS A 373 29.63 41.68 16.17
N LEU A 374 28.66 42.54 15.87
CA LEU A 374 28.88 43.97 15.62
C LEU A 374 29.50 44.69 16.83
N PHE A 375 29.07 44.35 18.04
CA PHE A 375 29.65 44.89 19.29
C PHE A 375 31.06 44.38 19.58
N SER A 376 31.39 43.14 19.21
CA SER A 376 32.73 42.57 19.41
C SER A 376 33.80 43.09 18.44
N GLN A 377 33.39 43.80 17.38
CA GLN A 377 34.26 44.26 16.31
C GLN A 377 34.58 45.78 16.35
N ASN A 378 33.86 46.57 17.15
CA ASN A 378 34.07 48.02 17.25
C ASN A 378 34.22 48.46 18.70
N HIS A 379 35.45 48.63 19.16
CA HIS A 379 35.73 49.00 20.56
C HIS A 379 35.79 50.51 20.84
N ASP A 380 35.80 51.39 19.84
CA ASP A 380 35.86 52.83 20.08
C ASP A 380 34.86 53.60 19.20
N GLY A 381 33.88 54.24 19.85
CA GLY A 381 32.98 55.22 19.22
C GLY A 381 31.50 54.82 19.15
N PHE A 382 30.83 54.71 20.30
CA PHE A 382 29.37 54.69 20.35
C PHE A 382 28.84 55.83 21.23
N ASP A 383 28.48 56.94 20.59
CA ASP A 383 27.89 58.13 21.23
C ASP A 383 26.44 57.84 21.72
N GLU A 384 26.03 58.44 22.83
CA GLU A 384 24.72 58.22 23.50
C GLU A 384 23.52 58.44 22.57
N LYS A 385 23.70 59.28 21.54
CA LYS A 385 22.69 59.59 20.51
C LYS A 385 22.37 58.38 19.62
N MET A 386 23.34 57.49 19.38
CA MET A 386 23.13 56.26 18.63
C MET A 386 22.39 55.20 19.45
N LYS A 387 22.66 55.10 20.76
CA LYS A 387 21.91 54.20 21.66
C LYS A 387 20.41 54.53 21.73
N ARG A 388 20.06 55.82 21.75
CA ARG A 388 18.65 56.25 21.71
C ARG A 388 17.98 55.94 20.38
N SER A 389 18.64 56.21 19.26
CA SER A 389 18.10 55.95 17.91
C SER A 389 17.88 54.45 17.64
N TYR A 390 18.73 53.58 18.19
CA TYR A 390 18.58 52.13 18.08
C TYR A 390 17.50 51.55 19.00
N GLY A 391 17.30 52.12 20.20
CA GLY A 391 16.15 51.82 21.04
C GLY A 391 14.84 52.13 20.32
N THR A 392 14.79 53.23 19.58
CA THR A 392 13.65 53.59 18.74
C THR A 392 13.47 52.62 17.56
N LEU A 393 14.55 52.16 16.91
CA LEU A 393 14.48 51.20 15.80
C LEU A 393 13.96 49.82 16.23
N LEU A 394 14.36 49.34 17.41
CA LEU A 394 13.85 48.09 18.00
C LEU A 394 12.37 48.20 18.36
N ILE A 395 11.92 49.36 18.86
CA ILE A 395 10.50 49.63 19.11
C ILE A 395 9.74 49.70 17.79
N PHE A 396 10.26 50.39 16.78
CA PHE A 396 9.66 50.56 15.45
C PHE A 396 9.50 49.24 14.70
N LEU A 397 10.51 48.36 14.75
CA LEU A 397 10.45 47.02 14.14
C LEU A 397 9.47 46.10 14.89
N SER A 398 9.28 46.32 16.19
CA SER A 398 8.31 45.55 16.98
C SER A 398 6.86 45.98 16.72
N THR A 399 6.61 47.27 16.43
CA THR A 399 5.28 47.81 16.13
C THR A 399 4.88 47.62 14.67
N TYR A 400 5.77 47.85 13.70
CA TYR A 400 5.46 47.65 12.27
C TYR A 400 5.14 46.18 11.91
N TRP A 401 5.73 45.22 12.62
CA TRP A 401 5.37 43.80 12.44
C TRP A 401 3.98 43.49 13.02
N PHE A 402 3.55 44.20 14.06
CA PHE A 402 2.24 44.00 14.68
C PHE A 402 1.11 44.43 13.72
N ASP A 403 1.29 45.54 13.01
CA ASP A 403 0.30 46.07 12.05
C ASP A 403 0.25 45.26 10.75
N PHE A 404 1.39 44.80 10.22
CA PHE A 404 1.45 43.92 9.04
C PHE A 404 0.70 42.58 9.23
N LYS A 405 0.46 42.18 10.48
CA LYS A 405 -0.22 40.92 10.82
C LYS A 405 -1.73 41.05 10.98
N LEU A 406 -2.24 42.24 11.32
CA LEU A 406 -3.69 42.48 11.40
C LEU A 406 -4.33 42.56 10.00
N GLU A 407 -3.63 43.13 9.02
CA GLU A 407 -4.12 43.24 7.63
C GLU A 407 -4.25 41.88 6.91
N LYS A 408 -3.44 40.87 7.30
CA LYS A 408 -3.47 39.53 6.70
C LYS A 408 -4.31 38.49 7.44
N LEU A 409 -4.87 38.82 8.61
CA LEU A 409 -5.79 37.95 9.36
C LEU A 409 -7.27 38.27 9.10
N GLY A 410 -7.57 39.29 8.28
CA GLY A 410 -8.92 39.72 7.93
C GLY A 410 -9.39 39.45 6.49
N LYS A 411 -8.76 38.53 5.74
CA LYS A 411 -9.21 38.10 4.40
C LYS A 411 -9.11 36.61 4.19
#